data_AF-A0A7C5KFW9-F1
#
_entry.id   AF-A0A7C5KFW9-F1
#
_cell.length_a   1.000
_cell.length_b   1.000
_cell.length_c   1.000
_cell.angle_alpha   90.00
_cell.angle_beta   90.00
_cell.angle_gamma   90.00
#
_symmetry.space_group_name_H-M   'P 1'
#
loop_
_entity.id
_entity.type
_entity.pdbx_description
1 polymer ?
#
loop_
_entity_poly.entity_id
_entity_poly.type
_entity_poly.pdbx_seq_one_letter_code
_entity_poly.pdbx_strand_id
1 'polypeptide(L)'
;PHFLGYFNELAGGPGGGWRFFADSNCDWGQDREEGLAALKARHPGLAALGPWDGPRFGLLAGYAPWLQPPDPERPGRTYHWIRRFDPVDHYAAAWLVFQVGPADFRRAARAGDARAWEDLCLAWIARGELGEARRALDSAPAGPSRERLGALLEALARIDRGGARKEDWSLTARELAARGEMERALKLMEKAPPGEREGLLVLLLLQGKSVARAKAILENEMRKGPLEAEKALMVSCGLYWSGDPEGAARVLRSARPPGPGSPLEKTWEAFRRMLRKTLENERALRNPKKR
;
A
#
# COMPACT_ATOMS: atom_id res chain seq x y z
N PRO A 1 -30.73 11.50 -0.12
CA PRO A 1 -31.12 10.16 0.35
C PRO A 1 -30.09 9.12 -0.13
N HIS A 2 -29.21 8.68 0.77
CA HIS A 2 -28.36 7.52 0.54
C HIS A 2 -29.20 6.28 0.79
N PHE A 3 -29.41 5.46 -0.24
CA PHE A 3 -30.19 4.23 -0.10
C PHE A 3 -29.34 3.22 0.67
N LEU A 4 -29.80 2.81 1.86
CA LEU A 4 -29.21 1.70 2.59
C LEU A 4 -29.17 0.48 1.67
N GLY A 5 -27.98 -0.05 1.42
CA GLY A 5 -27.83 -1.39 0.84
C GLY A 5 -28.52 -2.39 1.76
N TYR A 6 -29.73 -2.83 1.40
CA TYR A 6 -30.45 -3.85 2.13
C TYR A 6 -29.93 -5.21 1.69
N PHE A 7 -29.40 -5.96 2.66
CA PHE A 7 -29.04 -7.36 2.49
C PHE A 7 -30.02 -8.20 3.29
N ASN A 8 -30.39 -9.36 2.76
CA ASN A 8 -31.28 -10.28 3.46
C ASN A 8 -30.74 -10.60 4.87
N GLU A 9 -31.63 -10.74 5.85
CA GLU A 9 -31.27 -11.12 7.23
C GLU A 9 -30.50 -12.44 7.29
N LEU A 10 -30.75 -13.37 6.36
CA LEU A 10 -29.97 -14.61 6.21
C LEU A 10 -28.48 -14.36 5.92
N ALA A 11 -28.13 -13.21 5.34
CA ALA A 11 -26.77 -12.77 5.11
C ALA A 11 -26.23 -11.89 6.27
N GLY A 12 -26.97 -11.74 7.37
CA GLY A 12 -26.63 -10.91 8.52
C GLY A 12 -26.95 -9.42 8.35
N GLY A 13 -27.88 -9.08 7.44
CA GLY A 13 -28.30 -7.69 7.20
C GLY A 13 -27.16 -6.78 6.70
N PRO A 14 -27.28 -5.46 6.86
CA PRO A 14 -26.25 -4.49 6.45
C PRO A 14 -24.87 -4.72 7.09
N GLY A 15 -24.82 -5.30 8.29
CA GLY A 15 -23.56 -5.62 9.00
C GLY A 15 -22.89 -6.92 8.54
N GLY A 16 -23.60 -7.80 7.81
CA GLY A 16 -23.10 -9.09 7.34
C GLY A 16 -22.96 -9.23 5.82
N GLY A 17 -23.69 -8.43 5.04
CA GLY A 17 -23.74 -8.52 3.57
C GLY A 17 -22.37 -8.42 2.87
N TRP A 18 -21.42 -7.69 3.47
CA TRP A 18 -20.03 -7.57 2.97
C TRP A 18 -19.30 -8.91 2.84
N ARG A 19 -19.69 -9.93 3.62
CA ARG A 19 -19.07 -11.26 3.53
C ARG A 19 -19.32 -11.91 2.17
N PHE A 20 -20.41 -11.53 1.51
CA PHE A 20 -20.88 -12.10 0.24
C PHE A 20 -20.75 -11.13 -0.94
N PHE A 21 -20.98 -9.83 -0.73
CA PHE A 21 -21.18 -8.86 -1.83
C PHE A 21 -20.20 -7.67 -1.82
N ALA A 22 -19.12 -7.76 -1.04
CA ALA A 22 -18.15 -6.67 -0.95
C ALA A 22 -17.52 -6.27 -2.30
N ASP A 23 -17.51 -7.13 -3.31
CA ASP A 23 -16.95 -6.85 -4.64
C ASP A 23 -17.93 -6.18 -5.62
N SER A 24 -19.23 -6.12 -5.33
CA SER A 24 -20.23 -5.84 -6.36
C SER A 24 -21.29 -4.82 -5.97
N ASN A 25 -21.74 -4.73 -4.71
CA ASN A 25 -22.94 -3.91 -4.38
C ASN A 25 -23.03 -3.35 -2.95
N CYS A 26 -21.95 -3.34 -2.15
CA CYS A 26 -22.04 -2.81 -0.77
C CYS A 26 -22.12 -1.28 -0.69
N ASP A 27 -21.33 -0.56 -1.50
CA ASP A 27 -21.37 0.90 -1.60
C ASP A 27 -20.75 1.33 -2.94
N TRP A 28 -21.33 2.36 -3.55
CA TRP A 28 -20.87 2.95 -4.81
C TRP A 28 -20.04 4.22 -4.56
N GLY A 29 -19.42 4.30 -3.37
CA GLY A 29 -18.63 5.44 -2.91
C GLY A 29 -19.44 6.56 -2.28
N GLN A 30 -20.75 6.36 -2.08
CA GLN A 30 -21.64 7.41 -1.60
C GLN A 30 -21.44 7.67 -0.10
N ASP A 31 -21.24 6.59 0.67
CA ASP A 31 -21.05 6.66 2.13
C ASP A 31 -19.56 6.67 2.51
N ARG A 32 -18.66 6.79 1.54
CA ARG A 32 -17.21 6.67 1.78
C ARG A 32 -16.70 7.78 2.70
N GLU A 33 -16.96 9.05 2.38
CA GLU A 33 -16.42 10.18 3.15
C GLU A 33 -17.23 10.44 4.42
N GLU A 34 -18.55 10.54 4.30
CA GLU A 34 -19.46 10.79 5.42
C GLU A 34 -19.44 9.64 6.44
N GLY A 35 -19.49 8.39 5.98
CA GLY A 35 -19.48 7.24 6.88
C GLY A 35 -18.19 7.13 7.69
N LEU A 36 -17.04 7.42 7.07
CA LEU A 36 -15.78 7.44 7.81
C LEU A 36 -15.74 8.58 8.83
N ALA A 37 -16.25 9.77 8.48
CA ALA A 37 -16.31 10.89 9.40
C ALA A 37 -17.21 10.58 10.61
N ALA A 38 -18.40 10.01 10.37
CA ALA A 38 -19.33 9.59 11.41
C ALA A 38 -18.72 8.53 12.34
N LEU A 39 -18.01 7.55 11.78
CA LEU A 39 -17.33 6.53 12.58
C LEU A 39 -16.19 7.11 13.42
N LYS A 40 -15.38 8.02 12.87
CA LYS A 40 -14.32 8.70 13.64
C LYS A 40 -14.88 9.56 14.78
N ALA A 41 -16.05 10.15 14.60
CA ALA A 41 -16.73 10.88 15.66
C ALA A 41 -17.21 9.96 16.80
N ARG A 42 -17.73 8.76 16.46
CA ARG A 42 -18.13 7.74 17.45
C ARG A 42 -16.94 7.06 18.14
N HIS A 43 -15.82 6.93 17.44
CA HIS A 43 -14.67 6.13 17.86
C HIS A 43 -13.36 6.93 17.79
N PRO A 44 -12.99 7.66 18.86
CA PRO A 44 -11.71 8.33 18.95
C PRO A 44 -10.55 7.32 18.79
N GLY A 45 -9.62 7.61 17.87
CA GLY A 45 -8.48 6.73 17.57
C GLY A 45 -8.72 5.68 16.47
N LEU A 46 -9.90 5.68 15.84
CA LEU A 46 -10.20 4.83 14.69
C LEU A 46 -9.26 5.11 13.51
N ALA A 47 -8.55 4.08 13.06
CA ALA A 47 -7.70 4.15 11.87
C ALA A 47 -8.39 3.48 10.66
N ALA A 48 -8.48 4.20 9.54
CA ALA A 48 -9.01 3.63 8.30
C ALA A 48 -7.95 2.80 7.58
N LEU A 49 -8.35 1.62 7.11
CA LEU A 49 -7.52 0.77 6.26
C LEU A 49 -7.72 1.14 4.80
N GLY A 50 -6.61 1.21 4.07
CA GLY A 50 -6.60 1.18 2.61
C GLY A 50 -6.72 -0.25 2.05
N PRO A 51 -6.92 -0.37 0.72
CA PRO A 51 -7.13 -1.67 0.06
C PRO A 51 -5.96 -2.64 0.13
N TRP A 52 -4.75 -2.13 0.39
CA TRP A 52 -3.53 -2.90 0.44
C TRP A 52 -2.87 -2.88 1.81
N ASP A 53 -3.57 -2.37 2.83
CA ASP A 53 -2.99 -2.29 4.17
C ASP A 53 -2.97 -3.68 4.81
N GLY A 54 -1.79 -4.07 5.28
CA GLY A 54 -1.51 -5.35 5.91
C GLY A 54 -2.06 -5.51 7.34
N PRO A 55 -1.78 -6.67 7.96
CA PRO A 55 -2.20 -6.98 9.33
C PRO A 55 -1.68 -5.97 10.35
N ARG A 56 -2.56 -5.46 11.21
CA ARG A 56 -2.21 -4.53 12.30
C ARG A 56 -3.22 -4.58 13.44
N PHE A 57 -2.85 -4.04 14.59
CA PHE A 57 -3.71 -3.99 15.77
C PHE A 57 -4.39 -2.64 15.94
N GLY A 58 -5.47 -2.63 16.72
CA GLY A 58 -6.18 -1.41 17.11
C GLY A 58 -7.64 -1.44 16.69
N LEU A 59 -8.26 -0.26 16.74
CA LEU A 59 -9.61 -0.03 16.27
C LEU A 59 -9.55 0.43 14.82
N LEU A 60 -10.05 -0.39 13.91
CA LEU A 60 -9.77 -0.29 12.47
C LEU A 60 -11.07 -0.21 11.67
N ALA A 61 -11.16 0.72 10.73
CA ALA A 61 -12.27 0.81 9.79
C ALA A 61 -11.87 0.22 8.43
N GLY A 62 -12.56 -0.82 8.00
CA GLY A 62 -12.46 -1.38 6.66
C GLY A 62 -13.59 -0.88 5.77
N TYR A 63 -13.25 -0.33 4.61
CA TYR A 63 -14.23 -0.01 3.57
C TYR A 63 -14.59 -1.30 2.82
N ALA A 64 -15.87 -1.67 2.76
CA ALA A 64 -16.30 -2.98 2.27
C ALA A 64 -15.75 -3.33 0.88
N PRO A 65 -15.80 -2.44 -0.14
CA PRO A 65 -15.18 -2.68 -1.44
C PRO A 65 -13.68 -3.00 -1.44
N TRP A 66 -12.96 -2.62 -0.39
CA TRP A 66 -11.53 -2.86 -0.26
C TRP A 66 -11.20 -4.19 0.41
N LEU A 67 -12.18 -4.93 0.93
CA LEU A 67 -11.95 -6.18 1.65
C LEU A 67 -11.88 -7.43 0.73
N GLN A 68 -11.94 -7.25 -0.59
CA GLN A 68 -11.79 -8.35 -1.55
C GLN A 68 -10.61 -8.18 -2.52
N PRO A 69 -9.40 -7.82 -2.06
CA PRO A 69 -8.25 -7.80 -2.95
C PRO A 69 -7.90 -9.24 -3.36
N PRO A 70 -7.31 -9.44 -4.57
CA PRO A 70 -6.79 -10.73 -4.98
C PRO A 70 -5.81 -11.30 -3.95
N ASP A 71 -5.89 -12.61 -3.70
CA ASP A 71 -4.98 -13.31 -2.81
C ASP A 71 -3.59 -13.40 -3.47
N PRO A 72 -2.55 -12.81 -2.87
CA PRO A 72 -1.22 -12.77 -3.48
C PRO A 72 -0.56 -14.15 -3.58
N GLU A 73 -1.00 -15.15 -2.79
CA GLU A 73 -0.44 -16.51 -2.87
C GLU A 73 -1.33 -17.48 -3.63
N ARG A 74 -2.59 -17.11 -3.89
CA ARG A 74 -3.55 -17.96 -4.59
C ARG A 74 -4.31 -17.16 -5.66
N PRO A 75 -3.67 -16.92 -6.83
CA PRO A 75 -4.30 -16.22 -7.95
C PRO A 75 -5.60 -16.95 -8.32
N GLY A 76 -6.75 -16.31 -8.11
CA GLY A 76 -8.09 -16.92 -8.25
C GLY A 76 -8.93 -16.89 -6.98
N ARG A 77 -8.38 -16.45 -5.85
CA ARG A 77 -9.14 -16.16 -4.61
C ARG A 77 -8.99 -14.70 -4.22
N THR A 78 -9.88 -14.22 -3.37
CA THR A 78 -9.71 -12.95 -2.66
C THR A 78 -9.33 -13.20 -1.22
N TYR A 79 -8.47 -12.36 -0.66
CA TYR A 79 -8.04 -12.47 0.73
C TYR A 79 -7.73 -11.10 1.32
N HIS A 80 -8.46 -10.73 2.37
CA HIS A 80 -8.10 -9.62 3.22
C HIS A 80 -8.06 -10.11 4.67
N TRP A 81 -6.92 -9.94 5.33
CA TRP A 81 -6.63 -10.46 6.66
C TRP A 81 -7.69 -10.11 7.71
N ILE A 82 -8.30 -8.93 7.62
CA ILE A 82 -9.31 -8.46 8.59
C ILE A 82 -10.63 -9.24 8.52
N ARG A 83 -10.96 -9.90 7.40
CA ARG A 83 -12.24 -10.59 7.20
C ARG A 83 -12.46 -11.79 8.13
N ARG A 84 -11.38 -12.26 8.78
CA ARG A 84 -11.43 -13.32 9.78
C ARG A 84 -12.05 -12.86 11.11
N PHE A 85 -12.13 -11.55 11.33
CA PHE A 85 -12.66 -10.97 12.55
C PHE A 85 -14.10 -10.51 12.33
N ASP A 86 -14.85 -10.44 13.42
CA ASP A 86 -16.20 -9.89 13.41
C ASP A 86 -16.14 -8.37 13.65
N PRO A 87 -16.93 -7.58 12.91
CA PRO A 87 -17.02 -6.16 13.16
C PRO A 87 -17.72 -5.89 14.49
N VAL A 88 -17.27 -4.87 15.21
CA VAL A 88 -17.83 -4.39 16.47
C VAL A 88 -18.79 -3.20 16.28
N ASP A 89 -18.73 -2.56 15.12
CA ASP A 89 -19.63 -1.48 14.70
C ASP A 89 -19.58 -1.37 13.15
N HIS A 90 -20.48 -0.60 12.55
CA HIS A 90 -20.50 -0.35 11.12
C HIS A 90 -21.18 0.99 10.80
N TYR A 91 -21.00 1.47 9.57
CA TYR A 91 -21.78 2.55 8.99
C TYR A 91 -22.38 2.07 7.67
N ALA A 92 -23.70 1.94 7.65
CA ALA A 92 -24.44 1.29 6.57
C ALA A 92 -23.80 -0.06 6.21
N ALA A 93 -23.72 -0.40 4.92
CA ALA A 93 -22.95 -1.54 4.42
C ALA A 93 -21.55 -1.13 3.90
N ALA A 94 -21.22 0.17 3.95
CA ALA A 94 -20.02 0.73 3.37
C ALA A 94 -18.78 0.53 4.26
N TRP A 95 -18.93 0.72 5.57
CA TRP A 95 -17.81 0.69 6.51
C TRP A 95 -18.05 -0.25 7.66
N LEU A 96 -17.00 -0.97 8.05
CA LEU A 96 -16.99 -1.93 9.14
C LEU A 96 -15.88 -1.58 10.12
N VAL A 97 -16.18 -1.57 11.41
CA VAL A 97 -15.21 -1.32 12.46
C VAL A 97 -14.83 -2.63 13.12
N PHE A 98 -13.53 -2.86 13.31
CA PHE A 98 -13.00 -4.04 13.95
C PHE A 98 -12.11 -3.63 15.12
N GLN A 99 -12.24 -4.33 16.24
CA GLN A 99 -11.28 -4.27 17.32
C GLN A 99 -10.34 -5.47 17.17
N VAL A 100 -9.06 -5.22 16.89
CA VAL A 100 -8.09 -6.28 16.57
C VAL A 100 -6.95 -6.27 17.57
N GLY A 101 -6.80 -7.38 18.30
CA GLY A 101 -5.70 -7.63 19.21
C GLY A 101 -4.95 -8.95 18.92
N PRO A 102 -3.82 -9.19 19.61
CA PRO A 102 -3.05 -10.42 19.47
C PRO A 102 -3.85 -11.69 19.80
N ALA A 103 -4.80 -11.60 20.75
CA ALA A 103 -5.66 -12.71 21.14
C ALA A 103 -6.55 -13.19 19.99
N ASP A 104 -6.98 -12.27 19.10
CA ASP A 104 -7.84 -12.60 17.98
C ASP A 104 -7.12 -13.43 16.92
N PHE A 105 -5.89 -13.05 16.57
CA PHE A 105 -5.06 -13.87 15.69
C PHE A 105 -4.74 -15.24 16.30
N ARG A 106 -4.40 -15.28 17.60
CA ARG A 106 -4.12 -16.57 18.28
C ARG A 106 -5.36 -17.47 18.30
N ARG A 107 -6.55 -16.91 18.48
CA ARG A 107 -7.82 -17.64 18.41
C ARG A 107 -8.05 -18.20 17.00
N ALA A 108 -7.87 -17.38 15.97
CA ALA A 108 -7.99 -17.81 14.57
C ALA A 108 -6.98 -18.92 14.23
N ALA A 109 -5.72 -18.78 14.67
CA ALA A 109 -4.68 -19.77 14.45
C ALA A 109 -5.00 -21.11 15.12
N ARG A 110 -5.49 -21.08 16.37
CA ARG A 110 -5.94 -22.29 17.09
C ARG A 110 -7.16 -22.95 16.45
N ALA A 111 -7.98 -22.18 15.75
CA ALA A 111 -9.11 -22.68 14.96
C ALA A 111 -8.68 -23.25 13.58
N GLY A 112 -7.39 -23.26 13.27
CA GLY A 112 -6.85 -23.85 12.04
C GLY A 112 -6.60 -22.87 10.89
N ASP A 113 -6.71 -21.55 11.11
CA ASP A 113 -6.28 -20.56 10.11
C ASP A 113 -4.75 -20.56 10.00
N ALA A 114 -4.23 -21.24 8.98
CA ALA A 114 -2.79 -21.37 8.74
C ALA A 114 -2.06 -20.03 8.57
N ARG A 115 -2.75 -18.97 8.11
CA ARG A 115 -2.16 -17.64 7.91
C ARG A 115 -2.20 -16.75 9.15
N ALA A 116 -2.98 -17.10 10.16
CA ALA A 116 -3.17 -16.23 11.32
C ALA A 116 -1.87 -15.99 12.11
N TRP A 117 -0.96 -16.98 12.17
CA TRP A 117 0.36 -16.78 12.80
C TRP A 117 1.28 -15.84 11.99
N GLU A 118 1.24 -15.94 10.68
CA GLU A 118 2.02 -15.09 9.76
C GLU A 118 1.52 -13.64 9.82
N ASP A 119 0.20 -13.46 9.82
CA ASP A 119 -0.41 -12.15 9.96
C ASP A 119 -0.19 -11.55 11.36
N LEU A 120 -0.17 -12.39 12.41
CA LEU A 120 0.20 -11.93 13.74
C LEU A 120 1.66 -11.45 13.78
N CYS A 121 2.57 -12.17 13.12
CA CYS A 121 3.96 -11.74 12.97
C CYS A 121 4.02 -10.36 12.26
N LEU A 122 3.28 -10.17 11.18
CA LEU A 122 3.22 -8.89 10.47
C LEU A 122 2.63 -7.76 11.32
N ALA A 123 1.59 -8.03 12.11
CA ALA A 123 1.02 -7.03 13.00
C ALA A 123 2.00 -6.58 14.10
N TRP A 124 2.84 -7.50 14.61
CA TRP A 124 3.93 -7.14 15.53
C TRP A 124 5.08 -6.41 14.84
N ILE A 125 5.42 -6.79 13.60
CA ILE A 125 6.33 -6.01 12.77
C ILE A 125 5.77 -4.60 12.58
N ALA A 126 4.48 -4.41 12.29
CA ALA A 126 3.87 -3.08 12.17
C ALA A 126 4.13 -2.21 13.42
N ARG A 127 4.00 -2.79 14.62
CA ARG A 127 4.28 -2.12 15.90
C ARG A 127 5.77 -1.91 16.20
N GLY A 128 6.68 -2.64 15.56
CA GLY A 128 8.12 -2.59 15.88
C GLY A 128 8.57 -3.55 16.96
N GLU A 129 7.71 -4.47 17.37
CA GLU A 129 7.98 -5.44 18.42
C GLU A 129 8.58 -6.71 17.80
N LEU A 130 9.82 -6.63 17.30
CA LEU A 130 10.45 -7.74 16.55
C LEU A 130 10.56 -9.04 17.36
N GLY A 131 10.69 -8.94 18.70
CA GLY A 131 10.71 -10.11 19.58
C GLY A 131 9.36 -10.85 19.63
N GLU A 132 8.25 -10.12 19.69
CA GLU A 132 6.91 -10.70 19.58
C GLU A 132 6.63 -11.24 18.17
N ALA A 133 7.09 -10.53 17.14
CA ALA A 133 6.99 -11.00 15.77
C ALA A 133 7.71 -12.34 15.57
N ARG A 134 8.91 -12.50 16.13
CA ARG A 134 9.65 -13.77 16.10
C ARG A 134 8.90 -14.90 16.82
N ARG A 135 8.36 -14.64 18.02
CA ARG A 135 7.54 -15.63 18.75
C ARG A 135 6.31 -16.08 17.95
N ALA A 136 5.63 -15.15 17.28
CA ALA A 136 4.51 -15.47 16.42
C ALA A 136 4.94 -16.32 15.21
N LEU A 137 6.07 -15.96 14.57
CA LEU A 137 6.62 -16.71 13.45
C LEU A 137 7.08 -18.13 13.84
N ASP A 138 7.67 -18.29 15.02
CA ASP A 138 8.10 -19.59 15.52
C ASP A 138 6.92 -20.55 15.75
N SER A 139 5.74 -19.98 16.01
CA SER A 139 4.47 -20.72 16.13
C SER A 139 3.80 -20.99 14.78
N ALA A 140 4.24 -20.34 13.69
CA ALA A 140 3.69 -20.53 12.35
C ALA A 140 4.10 -21.89 11.77
N PRO A 141 3.25 -22.54 10.96
CA PRO A 141 3.62 -23.76 10.26
C PRO A 141 4.83 -23.53 9.33
N ALA A 142 5.61 -24.59 9.10
CA ALA A 142 6.73 -24.52 8.16
C ALA A 142 6.22 -24.28 6.73
N GLY A 143 6.93 -23.44 5.98
CA GLY A 143 6.62 -23.18 4.57
C GLY A 143 7.31 -21.93 4.02
N PRO A 144 7.14 -21.66 2.72
CA PRO A 144 7.85 -20.56 2.03
C PRO A 144 7.51 -19.16 2.56
N SER A 145 6.29 -18.95 3.07
CA SER A 145 5.92 -17.67 3.68
C SER A 145 6.62 -17.46 5.02
N ARG A 146 6.69 -18.49 5.87
CA ARG A 146 7.46 -18.48 7.12
C ARG A 146 8.93 -18.17 6.88
N GLU A 147 9.56 -18.79 5.88
CA GLU A 147 10.96 -18.54 5.50
C GLU A 147 11.19 -17.09 5.09
N ARG A 148 10.32 -16.55 4.22
CA ARG A 148 10.38 -15.14 3.77
C ARG A 148 10.21 -14.16 4.94
N LEU A 149 9.28 -14.42 5.87
CA LEU A 149 9.10 -13.60 7.07
C LEU A 149 10.30 -13.72 8.03
N GLY A 150 10.94 -14.89 8.11
CA GLY A 150 12.16 -15.08 8.88
C GLY A 150 13.30 -14.21 8.36
N ALA A 151 13.54 -14.25 7.04
CA ALA A 151 14.54 -13.40 6.39
C ALA A 151 14.26 -11.90 6.59
N LEU A 152 12.97 -11.50 6.52
CA LEU A 152 12.54 -10.13 6.78
C LEU A 152 12.86 -9.70 8.23
N LEU A 153 12.55 -10.53 9.22
CA LEU A 153 12.85 -10.25 10.63
C LEU A 153 14.36 -10.13 10.89
N GLU A 154 15.17 -10.98 10.28
CA GLU A 154 16.61 -10.92 10.40
C GLU A 154 17.19 -9.64 9.79
N ALA A 155 16.70 -9.24 8.62
CA ALA A 155 17.10 -7.99 7.98
C ALA A 155 16.72 -6.78 8.86
N LEU A 156 15.50 -6.74 9.39
CA LEU A 156 15.05 -5.71 10.33
C LEU A 156 15.92 -5.68 11.60
N ALA A 157 16.25 -6.84 12.17
CA ALA A 157 17.10 -6.91 13.35
C ALA A 157 18.54 -6.45 13.09
N ARG A 158 19.10 -6.74 11.91
CA ARG A 158 20.42 -6.20 11.50
C ARG A 158 20.39 -4.68 11.39
N ILE A 159 19.32 -4.14 10.80
CA ILE A 159 19.13 -2.70 10.67
C ILE A 159 19.05 -2.03 12.04
N ASP A 160 18.24 -2.56 12.96
CA ASP A 160 18.09 -1.98 14.30
C ASP A 160 19.39 -2.02 15.12
N ARG A 161 20.27 -3.00 14.87
CA ARG A 161 21.59 -3.10 15.51
C ARG A 161 22.69 -2.29 14.82
N GLY A 162 22.40 -1.60 13.72
CA GLY A 162 23.40 -0.86 12.93
C GLY A 162 24.33 -1.74 12.08
N GLY A 163 24.03 -3.03 11.95
CA GLY A 163 24.79 -4.01 11.15
C GLY A 163 24.18 -4.27 9.77
N ALA A 164 23.39 -3.33 9.24
CA ALA A 164 22.73 -3.48 7.95
C ALA A 164 23.73 -3.51 6.78
N ARG A 165 23.54 -4.46 5.87
CA ARG A 165 24.16 -4.39 4.54
C ARG A 165 23.41 -3.37 3.70
N LYS A 166 24.07 -2.88 2.64
CA LYS A 166 23.47 -1.94 1.68
C LYS A 166 22.10 -2.44 1.17
N GLU A 167 22.04 -3.70 0.76
CA GLU A 167 20.84 -4.35 0.21
C GLU A 167 19.71 -4.54 1.23
N ASP A 168 20.03 -4.61 2.54
CA ASP A 168 19.04 -4.88 3.58
C ASP A 168 17.99 -3.75 3.62
N TRP A 169 18.33 -2.49 3.30
CA TRP A 169 17.38 -1.37 3.31
C TRP A 169 16.31 -1.49 2.22
N SER A 170 16.73 -1.52 0.96
CA SER A 170 15.82 -1.52 -0.19
C SER A 170 15.02 -2.82 -0.33
N LEU A 171 15.59 -3.98 0.02
CA LEU A 171 14.86 -5.26 0.03
C LEU A 171 13.81 -5.28 1.15
N THR A 172 14.20 -4.92 2.38
CA THR A 172 13.28 -4.91 3.53
C THR A 172 12.13 -3.95 3.31
N ALA A 173 12.39 -2.74 2.78
CA ALA A 173 11.34 -1.78 2.49
C ALA A 173 10.36 -2.28 1.43
N ARG A 174 10.84 -2.94 0.37
CA ARG A 174 9.98 -3.55 -0.66
C ARG A 174 9.11 -4.66 -0.09
N GLU A 175 9.69 -5.53 0.73
CA GLU A 175 8.94 -6.61 1.39
C GLU A 175 7.88 -6.08 2.36
N LEU A 176 8.21 -5.06 3.17
CA LEU A 176 7.24 -4.38 4.02
C LEU A 176 6.11 -3.76 3.20
N ALA A 177 6.44 -3.03 2.14
CA ALA A 177 5.45 -2.40 1.26
C ALA A 177 4.54 -3.43 0.57
N ALA A 178 5.11 -4.52 0.04
CA ALA A 178 4.36 -5.61 -0.60
C ALA A 178 3.38 -6.31 0.36
N ARG A 179 3.66 -6.25 1.67
CA ARG A 179 2.81 -6.81 2.72
C ARG A 179 1.91 -5.77 3.38
N GLY A 180 1.81 -4.57 2.79
CA GLY A 180 0.92 -3.52 3.26
C GLY A 180 1.43 -2.73 4.47
N GLU A 181 2.70 -2.87 4.85
CA GLU A 181 3.37 -2.07 5.88
C GLU A 181 4.09 -0.84 5.29
N MET A 182 3.38 -0.10 4.43
CA MET A 182 3.95 1.03 3.69
C MET A 182 4.56 2.08 4.61
N GLU A 183 3.83 2.56 5.62
CA GLU A 183 4.35 3.59 6.54
C GLU A 183 5.64 3.17 7.24
N ARG A 184 5.77 1.89 7.57
CA ARG A 184 7.00 1.35 8.16
C ARG A 184 8.11 1.26 7.11
N ALA A 185 7.80 0.85 5.89
CA ALA A 185 8.75 0.87 4.76
C ALA A 185 9.28 2.29 4.51
N LEU A 186 8.41 3.30 4.55
CA LEU A 186 8.79 4.70 4.38
C LEU A 186 9.72 5.17 5.51
N LYS A 187 9.32 4.97 6.77
CA LYS A 187 10.14 5.31 7.94
C LYS A 187 11.50 4.60 7.94
N LEU A 188 11.53 3.36 7.47
CA LEU A 188 12.77 2.61 7.30
C LEU A 188 13.68 3.30 6.29
N MET A 189 13.15 3.64 5.11
CA MET A 189 13.94 4.26 4.06
C MET A 189 14.39 5.69 4.38
N GLU A 190 13.68 6.43 5.22
CA GLU A 190 14.14 7.73 5.72
C GLU A 190 15.47 7.61 6.50
N LYS A 191 15.63 6.50 7.23
CA LYS A 191 16.86 6.17 7.97
C LYS A 191 17.94 5.57 7.06
N ALA A 192 17.60 5.14 5.85
CA ALA A 192 18.54 4.50 4.96
C ALA A 192 19.66 5.47 4.54
N PRO A 193 20.89 4.95 4.27
CA PRO A 193 21.98 5.75 3.72
C PRO A 193 21.58 6.45 2.42
N PRO A 194 22.19 7.59 2.06
CA PRO A 194 21.80 8.36 0.87
C PRO A 194 21.71 7.54 -0.42
N GLY A 195 22.61 6.58 -0.62
CA GLY A 195 22.60 5.71 -1.82
C GLY A 195 21.47 4.68 -1.87
N GLU A 196 20.76 4.44 -0.77
CA GLU A 196 19.61 3.51 -0.70
C GLU A 196 18.26 4.23 -0.74
N ARG A 197 18.21 5.52 -0.38
CA ARG A 197 16.98 6.34 -0.39
C ARG A 197 16.31 6.43 -1.76
N GLU A 198 16.96 6.00 -2.82
CA GLU A 198 16.42 5.95 -4.18
C GLU A 198 15.30 4.90 -4.34
N GLY A 199 15.38 3.77 -3.62
CA GLY A 199 14.31 2.76 -3.60
C GLY A 199 12.99 3.25 -2.99
N LEU A 200 13.07 4.27 -2.13
CA LEU A 200 11.94 4.95 -1.50
C LEU A 200 11.06 5.68 -2.51
N LEU A 201 11.68 6.31 -3.52
CA LEU A 201 10.98 7.09 -4.54
C LEU A 201 10.06 6.20 -5.38
N VAL A 202 10.54 5.02 -5.75
CA VAL A 202 9.79 4.04 -6.53
C VAL A 202 8.58 3.53 -5.74
N LEU A 203 8.79 3.18 -4.47
CA LEU A 203 7.74 2.69 -3.58
C LEU A 203 6.67 3.75 -3.31
N LEU A 204 7.08 5.01 -3.08
CA LEU A 204 6.16 6.14 -2.86
C LEU A 204 5.31 6.47 -4.09
N LEU A 205 5.92 6.40 -5.27
CA LEU A 205 5.29 6.81 -6.52
C LEU A 205 4.33 5.77 -7.10
N LEU A 206 4.65 4.48 -7.01
CA LEU A 206 3.79 3.41 -7.53
C LEU A 206 2.48 3.24 -6.76
N GLN A 207 2.41 3.71 -5.51
CA GLN A 207 1.25 3.48 -4.64
C GLN A 207 0.40 4.73 -4.41
N GLY A 208 0.77 5.89 -4.98
CA GLY A 208 -0.07 7.10 -5.01
C GLY A 208 -0.35 7.79 -3.67
N LYS A 209 0.09 7.24 -2.53
CA LYS A 209 -0.27 7.73 -1.19
C LYS A 209 0.50 9.00 -0.75
N SER A 210 1.62 9.37 -1.37
CA SER A 210 2.33 10.62 -1.00
C SER A 210 3.16 11.22 -2.14
N VAL A 211 2.46 11.73 -3.16
CA VAL A 211 3.02 12.42 -4.33
C VAL A 211 3.90 13.60 -3.92
N ALA A 212 3.44 14.40 -2.96
CA ALA A 212 4.18 15.56 -2.46
C ALA A 212 5.52 15.17 -1.82
N ARG A 213 5.55 14.05 -1.08
CA ARG A 213 6.76 13.55 -0.43
C ARG A 213 7.74 12.95 -1.43
N ALA A 214 7.23 12.19 -2.39
CA ALA A 214 8.03 11.72 -3.51
C ALA A 214 8.67 12.91 -4.26
N LYS A 215 7.88 13.93 -4.58
CA LYS A 215 8.34 15.16 -5.24
C LYS A 215 9.46 15.86 -4.46
N ALA A 216 9.34 16.02 -3.15
CA ALA A 216 10.37 16.66 -2.33
C ALA A 216 11.71 15.89 -2.35
N ILE A 217 11.67 14.56 -2.30
CA ILE A 217 12.88 13.73 -2.40
C ILE A 217 13.50 13.88 -3.80
N LEU A 218 12.69 13.90 -4.85
CA LEU A 218 13.16 14.10 -6.24
C LEU A 218 13.82 15.44 -6.46
N GLU A 219 13.20 16.52 -5.99
CA GLU A 219 13.75 17.85 -6.11
C GLU A 219 15.12 17.95 -5.43
N ASN A 220 15.31 17.25 -4.30
CA ASN A 220 16.59 17.18 -3.64
C ASN A 220 17.63 16.36 -4.43
N GLU A 221 17.25 15.23 -5.03
CA GLU A 221 18.16 14.44 -5.87
C GLU A 221 18.56 15.18 -7.15
N MET A 222 17.61 15.85 -7.81
CA MET A 222 17.87 16.64 -9.01
C MET A 222 18.80 17.83 -8.76
N ARG A 223 18.85 18.37 -7.53
CA ARG A 223 19.83 19.40 -7.15
C ARG A 223 21.26 18.86 -7.10
N LYS A 224 21.45 17.56 -6.88
CA LYS A 224 22.78 16.92 -6.85
C LYS A 224 23.31 16.60 -8.25
N GLY A 225 22.43 16.55 -9.25
CA GLY A 225 22.78 16.28 -10.64
C GLY A 225 21.63 15.67 -11.44
N PRO A 226 21.80 15.51 -12.75
CA PRO A 226 20.81 14.88 -13.60
C PRO A 226 20.63 13.40 -13.24
N LEU A 227 19.37 12.95 -13.15
CA LEU A 227 19.03 11.55 -12.88
C LEU A 227 19.42 10.65 -14.06
N GLU A 228 19.82 9.41 -13.78
CA GLU A 228 20.04 8.37 -14.79
C GLU A 228 18.70 7.90 -15.42
N ALA A 229 18.78 7.35 -16.64
CA ALA A 229 17.62 7.05 -17.48
C ALA A 229 16.55 6.17 -16.80
N GLU A 230 16.96 5.10 -16.13
CA GLU A 230 16.04 4.21 -15.41
C GLU A 230 15.28 4.97 -14.32
N LYS A 231 16.02 5.72 -13.50
CA LYS A 231 15.47 6.50 -12.39
C LYS A 231 14.48 7.53 -12.89
N ALA A 232 14.86 8.29 -13.92
CA ALA A 232 13.98 9.30 -14.49
C ALA A 232 12.71 8.71 -15.09
N LEU A 233 12.76 7.52 -15.73
CA LEU A 233 11.55 6.84 -16.20
C LEU A 233 10.62 6.46 -15.05
N MET A 234 11.14 5.78 -14.02
CA MET A 234 10.34 5.35 -12.87
C MET A 234 9.66 6.53 -12.19
N VAL A 235 10.41 7.60 -12.02
CA VAL A 235 9.94 8.83 -11.40
C VAL A 235 8.85 9.50 -12.22
N SER A 236 9.09 9.69 -13.51
CA SER A 236 8.15 10.36 -14.39
C SER A 236 6.87 9.54 -14.58
N CYS A 237 6.96 8.20 -14.59
CA CYS A 237 5.79 7.31 -14.52
C CYS A 237 4.97 7.59 -13.26
N GLY A 238 5.62 7.63 -12.10
CA GLY A 238 4.99 7.97 -10.83
C GLY A 238 4.21 9.27 -10.85
N LEU A 239 4.89 10.35 -11.26
CA LEU A 239 4.30 11.69 -11.35
C LEU A 239 3.11 11.71 -12.32
N TYR A 240 3.25 11.05 -13.47
CA TYR A 240 2.17 10.94 -14.46
C TYR A 240 0.93 10.26 -13.88
N TRP A 241 1.08 9.08 -13.25
CA TRP A 241 -0.04 8.34 -12.66
C TRP A 241 -0.66 9.03 -11.45
N SER A 242 0.10 9.92 -10.82
CA SER A 242 -0.40 10.77 -9.75
C SER A 242 -1.11 12.05 -10.21
N GLY A 243 -1.21 12.29 -11.52
CA GLY A 243 -1.86 13.47 -12.09
C GLY A 243 -0.95 14.71 -12.23
N ASP A 244 0.38 14.55 -12.23
CA ASP A 244 1.35 15.63 -12.51
C ASP A 244 2.16 15.34 -13.80
N PRO A 245 1.52 15.40 -14.99
CA PRO A 245 2.21 15.16 -16.26
C PRO A 245 3.26 16.24 -16.58
N GLU A 246 3.11 17.47 -16.07
CA GLU A 246 4.10 18.53 -16.24
C GLU A 246 5.37 18.27 -15.43
N GLY A 247 5.23 17.83 -14.18
CA GLY A 247 6.32 17.34 -13.34
C GLY A 247 7.02 16.17 -13.98
N ALA A 248 6.28 15.17 -14.46
CA ALA A 248 6.82 14.01 -15.16
C ALA A 248 7.68 14.41 -16.38
N ALA A 249 7.18 15.33 -17.22
CA ALA A 249 7.91 15.82 -18.38
C ALA A 249 9.14 16.66 -18.01
N ARG A 250 9.09 17.40 -16.91
CA ARG A 250 10.23 18.19 -16.39
C ARG A 250 11.38 17.27 -16.00
N VAL A 251 11.10 16.20 -15.26
CA VAL A 251 12.10 15.22 -14.83
C VAL A 251 12.80 14.58 -16.02
N LEU A 252 12.07 14.10 -17.04
CA LEU A 252 12.69 13.50 -18.24
C LEU A 252 13.58 14.48 -19.02
N ARG A 253 13.23 15.77 -19.04
CA ARG A 253 14.04 16.78 -19.75
C ARG A 253 15.37 17.07 -19.04
N SER A 254 15.37 17.01 -17.71
CA SER A 254 16.56 17.27 -16.89
C SER A 254 17.45 16.04 -16.66
N ALA A 255 16.99 14.86 -17.06
CA ALA A 255 17.68 13.61 -16.82
C ALA A 255 18.63 13.24 -17.97
N ARG A 256 19.59 12.36 -17.66
CA ARG A 256 20.46 11.73 -18.66
C ARG A 256 19.64 10.72 -19.46
N PRO A 257 19.51 10.88 -20.79
CA PRO A 257 18.80 9.91 -21.61
C PRO A 257 19.58 8.58 -21.66
N PRO A 258 18.89 7.46 -21.94
CA PRO A 258 19.55 6.18 -22.12
C PRO A 258 20.52 6.25 -23.31
N GLY A 259 21.69 5.63 -23.16
CA GLY A 259 22.67 5.53 -24.24
C GLY A 259 22.17 4.64 -25.39
N PRO A 260 22.78 4.74 -26.60
CA PRO A 260 22.43 3.91 -27.75
C PRO A 260 22.51 2.42 -27.42
N GLY A 261 21.47 1.66 -27.75
CA GLY A 261 21.42 0.21 -27.49
C GLY A 261 20.99 -0.17 -26.07
N SER A 262 20.63 0.81 -25.24
CA SER A 262 20.05 0.55 -23.92
C SER A 262 18.69 -0.18 -24.05
N PRO A 263 18.41 -1.18 -23.19
CA PRO A 263 17.07 -1.78 -23.11
C PRO A 263 15.95 -0.77 -22.82
N LEU A 264 16.29 0.38 -22.22
CA LEU A 264 15.35 1.43 -21.84
C LEU A 264 15.04 2.42 -22.97
N GLU A 265 15.79 2.41 -24.07
CA GLU A 265 15.66 3.40 -25.16
C GLU A 265 14.24 3.46 -25.73
N LYS A 266 13.66 2.28 -26.02
CA LYS A 266 12.29 2.18 -26.55
C LYS A 266 11.25 2.68 -25.54
N THR A 267 11.39 2.29 -24.28
CA THR A 267 10.47 2.69 -23.19
C THR A 267 10.56 4.19 -22.94
N TRP A 268 11.77 4.75 -22.92
CA TRP A 268 12.03 6.18 -22.75
C TRP A 268 11.33 7.01 -23.82
N GLU A 269 11.54 6.67 -25.09
CA GLU A 269 10.96 7.42 -26.20
C GLU A 269 9.44 7.23 -26.31
N ALA A 270 8.91 6.04 -26.01
CA ALA A 270 7.47 5.81 -25.94
C ALA A 270 6.82 6.67 -24.85
N PHE A 271 7.41 6.70 -23.67
CA PHE A 271 6.89 7.46 -22.54
C PHE A 271 7.00 8.98 -22.76
N ARG A 272 8.09 9.47 -23.37
CA ARG A 272 8.23 10.88 -23.80
C ARG A 272 7.15 11.29 -24.80
N ARG A 273 6.85 10.46 -25.79
CA ARG A 273 5.77 10.73 -26.76
C ARG A 273 4.41 10.78 -26.08
N MET A 274 4.14 9.83 -25.18
CA MET A 274 2.91 9.80 -24.39
C MET A 274 2.72 11.10 -23.59
N LEU A 275 3.73 11.53 -22.83
CA LEU A 275 3.68 12.76 -22.05
C LEU A 275 3.47 14.01 -22.91
N ARG A 276 4.13 14.10 -24.07
CA ARG A 276 3.94 15.21 -25.00
C ARG A 276 2.48 15.31 -25.45
N LYS A 277 1.90 14.18 -25.88
CA LYS A 277 0.50 14.11 -26.30
C LYS A 277 -0.47 14.48 -25.17
N THR A 278 -0.24 14.00 -23.95
CA THR A 278 -1.07 14.35 -22.79
C THR A 278 -1.04 15.85 -22.54
N LEU A 279 0.13 16.48 -22.52
CA LEU A 279 0.26 17.92 -22.28
C LEU A 279 -0.34 18.77 -23.41
N GLU A 280 -0.23 18.32 -24.66
CA GLU A 280 -0.91 18.96 -25.80
C GLU A 280 -2.44 18.91 -25.64
N ASN A 281 -2.98 17.76 -25.25
CA ASN A 281 -4.41 17.60 -25.00
C ASN A 281 -4.89 18.48 -23.84
N GLU A 282 -4.15 18.53 -22.72
CA GLU A 282 -4.50 19.39 -21.58
C GLU A 282 -4.51 20.87 -21.96
N ARG A 283 -3.54 21.32 -22.77
CA ARG A 283 -3.50 22.69 -23.28
C ARG A 283 -4.68 23.00 -24.19
N ALA A 284 -5.06 22.06 -25.07
CA ALA A 284 -6.20 22.22 -25.96
C ALA A 284 -7.52 22.31 -25.17
N LEU A 285 -7.67 21.53 -24.10
CA LEU A 285 -8.84 21.57 -23.21
C LEU A 285 -8.94 22.89 -22.43
N ARG A 286 -7.80 23.44 -21.96
CA ARG A 286 -7.78 24.72 -21.24
C ARG A 286 -7.99 25.95 -22.14
N ASN A 287 -7.85 25.80 -23.46
CA ASN A 287 -7.95 26.92 -24.40
C ASN A 287 -8.82 26.55 -25.63
N PRO A 288 -10.15 26.46 -25.47
CA PRO A 288 -11.06 25.94 -26.51
C PRO A 288 -11.14 26.82 -27.77
N LYS A 289 -10.63 28.06 -27.75
CA LYS A 289 -10.64 29.01 -28.88
C LYS A 289 -9.62 28.71 -29.99
N LYS A 290 -8.90 27.58 -29.94
CA LYS A 290 -7.91 27.16 -30.94
C LYS A 290 -8.26 25.87 -31.69
N ARG A 291 -9.51 25.41 -31.61
CA ARG A 291 -10.03 24.34 -32.47
C ARG A 291 -10.77 24.91 -33.66
#